data_AF-A0A679JIJ2-F1
#
_entry.id   AF-A0A679JIJ2-F1
#
_cell.length_a   1.000
_cell.length_b   1.000
_cell.length_c   1.000
_cell.angle_alpha   90.00
_cell.angle_beta   90.00
_cell.angle_gamma   90.00
#
_symmetry.space_group_name_H-M   'P 1'
#
loop_
_entity.id
_entity.type
_entity.pdbx_description
1 polymer ?
#
loop_
_entity_poly.entity_id
_entity_poly.type
_entity_poly.pdbx_seq_one_letter_code
_entity_poly.pdbx_strand_id
1 'polypeptide(L)'
;MIAFFFSLTALGAVAGGALLAFTIFGSQSAPQQAAGAAMALGLAVIPYIFSRCIQIAISEGNRRDENQRLLDRLDALTKAVSASGRPEN
;
A
#
# COMPACT_ATOMS: atom_id res chain seq x y z
N MET A 1 -9.48 8.71 -0.83
CA MET A 1 -9.51 7.26 -1.12
C MET A 1 -8.55 6.47 -0.24
N ILE A 2 -7.25 6.81 -0.18
CA ILE A 2 -6.26 6.13 0.69
C ILE A 2 -6.69 6.12 2.17
N ALA A 3 -7.10 7.28 2.71
CA ALA A 3 -7.51 7.40 4.12
C ALA A 3 -8.66 6.43 4.50
N PHE A 4 -9.59 6.16 3.58
CA PHE A 4 -10.69 5.23 3.81
C PHE A 4 -10.21 3.78 4.01
N PHE A 5 -9.27 3.32 3.17
CA PHE A 5 -8.69 1.99 3.30
C PHE A 5 -7.83 1.85 4.56
N PHE A 6 -7.11 2.89 4.95
CA PHE A 6 -6.38 2.91 6.22
C PHE A 6 -7.33 2.84 7.43
N SER A 7 -8.46 3.55 7.40
CA SER A 7 -9.48 3.47 8.45
C SER A 7 -10.08 2.08 8.55
N LEU A 8 -10.39 1.43 7.41
CA LEU A 8 -10.86 0.04 7.40
C LEU A 8 -9.83 -0.93 7.96
N THR A 9 -8.55 -0.76 7.61
CA THR A 9 -7.46 -1.57 8.18
C THR A 9 -7.33 -1.37 9.68
N ALA A 10 -7.41 -0.12 10.16
CA ALA A 10 -7.36 0.17 11.59
C ALA A 10 -8.53 -0.46 12.35
N LEU A 11 -9.75 -0.37 11.80
CA LEU A 11 -10.93 -1.02 12.38
C LEU A 11 -10.80 -2.55 12.39
N GLY A 12 -10.31 -3.14 11.29
CA GLY A 12 -10.07 -4.58 11.20
C GLY A 12 -9.01 -5.06 12.21
N ALA A 13 -7.94 -4.29 12.41
CA ALA A 13 -6.91 -4.60 13.40
C ALA A 13 -7.45 -4.52 14.84
N VAL A 14 -8.25 -3.49 15.16
CA VAL A 14 -8.88 -3.36 16.48
C VAL A 14 -9.89 -4.48 16.73
N ALA A 15 -10.76 -4.76 15.76
CA ALA A 15 -11.75 -5.83 15.86
C ALA A 15 -11.11 -7.22 15.97
N GLY A 16 -10.06 -7.49 15.17
CA GLY A 16 -9.29 -8.73 15.24
C GLY A 16 -8.57 -8.89 16.58
N GLY A 17 -7.93 -7.83 17.07
CA GLY A 17 -7.28 -7.83 18.39
C GLY A 17 -8.25 -8.09 19.53
N ALA A 18 -9.43 -7.44 19.50
CA ALA A 18 -10.49 -7.69 20.47
C ALA A 18 -11.00 -9.14 20.39
N LEU A 19 -11.27 -9.65 19.19
CA LEU A 19 -11.72 -11.02 18.99
C LEU A 19 -10.70 -12.06 19.47
N LEU A 20 -9.41 -11.80 19.26
CA LEU A 20 -8.33 -12.65 19.76
C LEU A 20 -8.33 -12.68 21.29
N ALA A 21 -8.43 -11.51 21.94
CA ALA A 21 -8.51 -11.43 23.40
C ALA A 21 -9.73 -12.19 23.94
N PHE A 22 -10.92 -11.97 23.37
CA PHE A 22 -12.12 -12.71 23.75
C PHE A 22 -11.97 -14.22 23.55
N THR A 23 -11.32 -14.64 22.47
CA THR A 23 -11.10 -16.06 22.20
C THR A 23 -10.16 -16.68 23.22
N ILE A 24 -9.04 -16.02 23.54
CA ILE A 24 -8.04 -16.53 24.49
C ILE A 24 -8.64 -16.65 25.90
N PHE A 25 -9.38 -15.65 26.35
CA PHE A 25 -9.93 -15.62 27.71
C PHE A 25 -11.31 -16.30 27.85
N GLY A 26 -12.02 -16.52 26.75
CA GLY A 26 -13.42 -17.00 26.76
C GLY A 26 -13.66 -18.40 26.20
N SER A 27 -12.68 -19.00 25.52
CA SER A 27 -12.82 -20.36 24.98
C SER A 27 -12.82 -21.44 26.05
N GLN A 28 -13.58 -22.51 25.85
CA GLN A 28 -13.58 -23.67 26.75
C GLN A 28 -12.79 -24.87 26.20
N SER A 29 -12.31 -24.79 24.96
CA SER A 29 -11.56 -25.88 24.33
C SER A 29 -10.47 -25.38 23.37
N ALA A 30 -9.42 -26.18 23.19
CA ALA A 30 -8.32 -25.87 22.28
C ALA A 30 -8.77 -25.68 20.80
N PRO A 31 -9.69 -26.50 20.24
CA PRO A 31 -10.20 -26.26 18.88
C PRO A 31 -10.91 -24.90 18.72
N GLN A 32 -11.65 -24.48 19.75
CA GLN A 32 -12.32 -23.18 19.76
C GLN A 32 -11.32 -22.02 19.79
N GLN A 33 -10.22 -22.15 20.55
CA GLN A 33 -9.14 -21.18 20.54
C GLN A 33 -8.51 -21.02 19.15
N ALA A 34 -8.20 -22.14 18.50
CA ALA A 34 -7.60 -22.14 17.17
C ALA A 34 -8.52 -21.48 16.13
N ALA A 35 -9.81 -21.80 16.15
CA ALA A 35 -10.79 -21.21 15.23
C ALA A 35 -10.96 -19.70 15.44
N GLY A 36 -11.08 -19.26 16.71
CA GLY A 36 -11.22 -17.83 17.02
C GLY A 36 -9.95 -17.03 16.72
N ALA A 37 -8.76 -17.62 16.93
CA ALA A 37 -7.50 -17.02 16.54
C ALA A 37 -7.37 -16.87 15.01
N ALA A 38 -7.80 -17.87 14.24
CA ALA A 38 -7.83 -17.80 12.78
C ALA A 38 -8.79 -16.71 12.27
N MET A 39 -9.98 -16.58 12.90
CA MET A 39 -10.93 -15.52 12.56
C MET A 39 -10.39 -14.13 12.90
N ALA A 40 -9.73 -13.97 14.05
CA ALA A 40 -9.08 -12.73 14.44
C ALA A 40 -7.99 -12.32 13.44
N LEU A 41 -7.17 -13.27 12.99
CA LEU A 41 -6.17 -13.05 11.96
C LEU A 41 -6.82 -12.67 10.63
N GLY A 42 -7.92 -13.33 10.23
CA GLY A 42 -8.65 -12.97 9.00
C GLY A 42 -9.14 -11.52 9.02
N LEU A 43 -9.73 -11.10 10.14
CA LEU A 43 -10.25 -9.73 10.33
C LEU A 43 -9.14 -8.67 10.35
N ALA A 44 -7.96 -8.98 10.87
CA ALA A 44 -6.84 -8.05 10.93
C ALA A 44 -6.01 -8.01 9.64
N VAL A 45 -5.70 -9.18 9.08
CA VAL A 45 -4.72 -9.33 8.00
C VAL A 45 -5.31 -9.01 6.63
N ILE A 46 -6.55 -9.44 6.35
CA ILE A 46 -7.16 -9.24 5.02
C ILE A 46 -7.27 -7.74 4.68
N PRO A 47 -7.83 -6.87 5.55
CA PRO A 47 -7.89 -5.43 5.27
C PRO A 47 -6.50 -4.79 5.09
N TYR A 48 -5.53 -5.21 5.90
CA TYR A 48 -4.16 -4.72 5.80
C TYR A 48 -3.54 -5.01 4.43
N ILE A 49 -3.68 -6.24 3.92
CA ILE A 49 -3.16 -6.62 2.60
C ILE A 49 -3.80 -5.75 1.50
N PHE A 50 -5.13 -5.56 1.52
CA PHE A 50 -5.81 -4.69 0.57
C PHE A 50 -5.27 -3.26 0.60
N SER A 51 -5.10 -2.68 1.79
CA SER A 51 -4.56 -1.33 1.93
C SER A 51 -3.13 -1.21 1.41
N ARG A 52 -2.29 -2.24 1.61
CA ARG A 52 -0.93 -2.30 1.07
C ARG A 52 -0.90 -2.42 -0.44
N CYS A 53 -1.73 -3.27 -1.04
CA CYS A 53 -1.83 -3.41 -2.49
C CYS A 53 -2.21 -2.08 -3.16
N ILE A 54 -3.19 -1.37 -2.59
CA ILE A 54 -3.63 -0.06 -3.11
C ILE A 54 -2.51 0.98 -2.96
N GLN A 55 -1.82 1.01 -1.82
CA GLN A 55 -0.70 1.92 -1.60
C GLN A 55 0.41 1.71 -2.63
N ILE A 56 0.76 0.46 -2.92
CA ILE A 56 1.78 0.11 -3.92
C ILE A 56 1.33 0.57 -5.31
N ALA A 57 0.10 0.23 -5.71
CA ALA A 57 -0.43 0.60 -7.03
C ALA A 57 -0.41 2.12 -7.27
N ILE A 58 -0.79 2.91 -6.27
CA ILE A 58 -0.75 4.38 -6.36
C ILE A 58 0.69 4.89 -6.40
N SER A 59 1.58 4.30 -5.60
CA SER A 59 2.99 4.72 -5.55
C SER A 59 3.72 4.41 -6.87
N GLU A 60 3.41 3.29 -7.51
CA GLU A 60 3.95 2.95 -8.83
C GLU A 60 3.44 3.89 -9.93
N GLY A 61 2.16 4.27 -9.89
CA GLY A 61 1.60 5.27 -10.80
C GLY A 61 2.34 6.61 -10.71
N ASN A 62 2.44 7.17 -9.50
CA ASN A 62 3.13 8.44 -9.27
C ASN A 62 4.60 8.40 -9.75
N ARG A 63 5.29 7.28 -9.51
CA ARG A 63 6.70 7.13 -9.91
C ARG A 63 6.87 7.04 -11.42
N ARG A 64 5.91 6.45 -12.15
CA ARG A 64 5.91 6.43 -13.61
C ARG A 64 5.69 7.83 -14.18
N ASP A 65 4.73 8.58 -13.63
CA ASP A 65 4.43 9.94 -14.08
C ASP A 65 5.63 10.89 -13.85
N GLU A 66 6.30 10.76 -12.71
CA GLU A 66 7.49 11.57 -12.41
C GLU A 66 8.66 11.23 -13.32
N ASN A 67 8.92 9.94 -13.57
CA ASN A 67 9.96 9.53 -14.52
C ASN A 67 9.68 10.04 -15.94
N GLN A 68 8.42 10.01 -16.38
CA GLN A 68 8.04 10.54 -17.69
C GLN A 68 8.37 12.04 -17.80
N ARG A 69 8.04 12.82 -16.76
CA ARG A 69 8.36 14.26 -16.69
C ARG A 69 9.85 14.54 -16.71
N LEU A 70 10.66 13.67 -16.11
CA LEU A 70 12.12 13.80 -16.14
C LEU A 70 12.66 13.54 -17.54
N LEU A 71 12.16 12.51 -18.23
CA LEU A 71 12.54 12.22 -19.61
C LEU A 71 12.19 13.36 -20.56
N ASP A 72 10.99 13.93 -20.45
CA ASP A 72 10.57 15.09 -21.26
C ASP A 72 11.51 16.30 -21.07
N ARG A 73 11.98 16.52 -19.84
CA ARG A 73 12.94 17.59 -19.53
C ARG A 73 14.32 17.30 -20.10
N LEU A 74 14.79 16.05 -20.01
CA LEU A 74 16.08 15.65 -20.59
C LEU A 74 16.07 15.78 -22.11
N ASP A 75 14.97 15.44 -22.78
CA ASP A 75 14.81 15.63 -24.23
C ASP A 75 14.81 17.10 -24.62
N ALA A 76 14.13 17.96 -23.85
CA ALA A 76 14.13 19.40 -24.08
C ALA A 76 15.54 20.00 -23.93
N LEU A 77 16.28 19.60 -22.89
CA LEU A 77 17.66 20.02 -22.67
C LEU A 77 18.59 19.51 -23.78
N THR A 78 18.43 18.25 -24.19
CA THR A 78 19.23 17.66 -25.28
C THR A 78 19.01 18.43 -26.57
N LYS A 79 17.76 18.76 -26.92
CA LYS A 79 17.45 19.59 -28.09
C LYS A 79 18.07 20.99 -28.01
N ALA A 80 18.00 21.65 -26.85
CA ALA A 80 18.59 22.97 -26.64
C ALA A 80 20.13 22.94 -26.77
N VAL A 81 20.77 21.92 -26.20
CA VAL A 81 22.22 21.71 -26.31
C VAL A 81 22.62 21.42 -27.76
N SER A 82 21.90 20.56 -28.48
CA SER A 82 22.16 20.30 -29.90
C SER A 82 21.98 21.54 -30.78
N ALA A 83 21.03 22.41 -30.46
CA ALA A 83 20.85 23.69 -31.15
C ALA A 83 21.98 24.68 -30.85
N SER A 84 22.49 24.70 -29.61
CA SER A 84 23.63 25.52 -29.22
C SER A 84 24.99 24.97 -29.69
N GLY A 85 25.07 23.68 -30.02
CA GLY A 85 26.28 22.96 -30.38
C GLY A 85 26.56 22.87 -31.88
N ARG A 86 25.98 23.74 -32.71
CA ARG A 86 26.36 23.90 -34.12
C ARG A 86 27.31 25.10 -34.24
N PRO A 87 28.63 24.96 -33.95
CA PRO A 87 29.59 25.93 -34.41
C PRO A 87 29.55 25.90 -35.93
N GLU A 88 29.01 26.98 -36.48
CA GLU A 88 29.44 27.57 -37.74
C GLU A 88 30.94 27.37 -37.98
N ASN A 89 31.27 26.37 -38.82
CA ASN A 89 32.48 26.24 -39.63
C ASN A 89 32.23 25.20 -40.73
#